data_AF-A0A9K3D7U6-F1
#
_entry.id   AF-A0A9K3D7U6-F1
#
_cell.length_a   1.000
_cell.length_b   1.000
_cell.length_c   1.000
_cell.angle_alpha   90.00
_cell.angle_beta   90.00
_cell.angle_gamma   90.00
#
_symmetry.space_group_name_H-M   'P 1'
#
loop_
_entity.id
_entity.type
_entity.pdbx_description
1 polymer ?
#
loop_
_entity_poly.entity_id
_entity_poly.type
_entity_poly.pdbx_seq_one_letter_code
_entity_poly.pdbx_strand_id
1 'polypeptide(L)'
;ALLLGTAYSASIGGMATLIGTPPNLVLSLIFSEAFVGVDGVITFSKWLLFGFPLSMLFVMVLYTFFVAFYIKDIKGLTVPVDQLKVEYKRLGSLSFEESIVLTVFAALAIMWTTRSDLALGSVTVPGWSRVFPEPSFIKDGTVAMVVSLLLFFIPSKHKVLVRSEAEEEVQARMKTNE
;
A
#
# COMPACT_ATOMS: atom_id res chain seq x y z
N ALA A 1 -1.63 25.19 -2.52
CA ALA A 1 -2.02 24.17 -3.52
C ALA A 1 -1.38 22.80 -3.23
N LEU A 2 -0.04 22.70 -3.12
CA LEU A 2 0.66 21.41 -2.92
C LEU A 2 0.16 20.58 -1.73
N LEU A 3 0.17 21.13 -0.50
CA LEU A 3 -0.27 20.40 0.71
C LEU A 3 -1.75 19.93 0.64
N LEU A 4 -2.62 20.80 0.14
CA LEU A 4 -4.05 20.48 -0.01
C LEU A 4 -4.26 19.44 -1.12
N GLY A 5 -3.51 19.55 -2.22
CA GLY A 5 -3.49 18.57 -3.29
C GLY A 5 -3.05 17.20 -2.78
N THR A 6 -1.95 17.12 -2.02
CA THR A 6 -1.48 15.87 -1.42
C THR A 6 -2.50 15.27 -0.45
N ALA A 7 -3.18 16.09 0.36
CA ALA A 7 -4.20 15.61 1.29
C ALA A 7 -5.40 15.00 0.57
N TYR A 8 -5.94 15.67 -0.46
CA TYR A 8 -7.04 15.12 -1.25
C TYR A 8 -6.61 13.91 -2.09
N SER A 9 -5.41 13.93 -2.67
CA SER A 9 -4.87 12.78 -3.41
C SER A 9 -4.71 11.55 -2.51
N ALA A 10 -4.30 11.71 -1.24
CA ALA A 10 -4.22 10.62 -0.28
C ALA A 10 -5.62 10.01 -0.01
N SER A 11 -6.63 10.85 0.22
CA SER A 11 -8.01 10.40 0.40
C SER A 11 -8.56 9.68 -0.83
N ILE A 12 -8.32 10.23 -2.04
CA ILE A 12 -8.79 9.62 -3.29
C ILE A 12 -8.08 8.29 -3.57
N GLY A 13 -6.77 8.23 -3.32
CA GLY A 13 -5.98 7.01 -3.45
C GLY A 13 -6.45 5.89 -2.52
N GLY A 14 -6.90 6.22 -1.31
CA GLY A 14 -7.49 5.27 -0.36
C GLY A 14 -8.76 4.58 -0.88
N MET A 15 -9.47 5.17 -1.85
CA MET A 15 -10.64 4.54 -2.46
C MET A 15 -10.28 3.50 -3.53
N ALA A 16 -9.05 3.51 -4.05
CA ALA A 16 -8.63 2.65 -5.16
C ALA A 16 -8.65 1.16 -4.81
N THR A 17 -8.43 0.81 -3.54
CA THR A 17 -8.36 -0.58 -3.08
C THR A 17 -9.32 -0.84 -1.94
N LEU A 18 -9.70 -2.11 -1.78
CA LEU A 18 -10.63 -2.53 -0.72
C LEU A 18 -10.08 -2.26 0.68
N ILE A 19 -8.75 -2.29 0.84
CA ILE A 19 -8.04 -2.13 2.13
C ILE A 19 -7.65 -0.67 2.39
N GLY A 20 -7.79 0.21 1.40
CA GLY A 20 -7.28 1.58 1.49
C GLY A 20 -7.97 2.44 2.55
N THR A 21 -9.22 2.17 2.90
CA THR A 21 -9.92 2.86 3.99
C THR A 21 -10.85 1.91 4.77
N PRO A 22 -11.08 2.14 6.08
CA PRO A 22 -12.00 1.31 6.87
C PRO A 22 -13.44 1.21 6.31
N PRO A 23 -14.06 2.28 5.76
CA PRO A 23 -15.40 2.19 5.18
C PRO A 23 -15.52 1.18 4.03
N ASN A 24 -14.51 1.05 3.17
CA ASN A 24 -14.52 0.10 2.06
C ASN A 24 -14.60 -1.35 2.57
N LEU A 25 -13.79 -1.66 3.59
CA LEU A 25 -13.77 -2.97 4.22
C LEU A 25 -15.11 -3.27 4.91
N VAL A 26 -15.62 -2.33 5.72
CA VAL A 26 -16.91 -2.48 6.41
C VAL A 26 -18.05 -2.71 5.41
N LEU A 27 -18.08 -1.97 4.30
CA LEU A 27 -19.05 -2.18 3.24
C LEU A 27 -18.98 -3.61 2.69
N SER A 28 -17.78 -4.13 2.39
CA SER A 28 -17.64 -5.49 1.88
C SER A 28 -18.12 -6.56 2.86
N LEU A 29 -17.95 -6.33 4.16
CA LEU A 29 -18.42 -7.23 5.22
C LEU A 29 -19.95 -7.20 5.30
N ILE A 30 -20.55 -6.01 5.44
CA ILE A 30 -22.00 -5.84 5.51
C ILE A 30 -22.67 -6.37 4.25
N PHE A 31 -22.11 -6.10 3.07
CA PHE A 31 -22.65 -6.61 1.81
C PHE A 31 -22.63 -8.13 1.75
N SER A 32 -21.55 -8.75 2.22
CA SER A 32 -21.42 -10.21 2.27
C SER A 32 -22.41 -10.85 3.27
N GLU A 33 -22.73 -10.15 4.37
CA GLU A 33 -23.71 -10.60 5.37
C GLU A 33 -25.16 -10.39 4.91
N ALA A 34 -25.45 -9.29 4.23
CA ALA A 34 -26.81 -8.94 3.82
C ALA A 34 -27.30 -9.73 2.60
N PHE A 35 -26.41 -10.15 1.70
CA PHE A 35 -26.74 -10.82 0.45
C PHE A 35 -26.20 -12.25 0.36
N VAL A 36 -26.47 -13.05 1.40
CA VAL A 36 -26.07 -14.47 1.44
C VAL A 36 -26.71 -15.26 0.29
N GLY A 37 -25.89 -15.93 -0.52
CA GLY A 37 -26.35 -16.81 -1.61
C GLY A 37 -26.42 -16.16 -3.00
N VAL A 38 -26.10 -14.88 -3.13
CA VAL A 38 -25.80 -14.25 -4.43
C VAL A 38 -24.32 -14.46 -4.74
N ASP A 39 -23.94 -14.70 -6.00
CA ASP A 39 -22.56 -14.79 -6.51
C ASP A 39 -21.76 -13.45 -6.41
N GLY A 40 -22.10 -12.61 -5.43
CA GLY A 40 -21.79 -11.19 -5.32
C GLY A 40 -20.79 -10.82 -4.24
N VAL A 41 -20.07 -11.77 -3.61
CA VAL A 41 -19.03 -11.40 -2.62
C VAL A 41 -18.06 -10.41 -3.26
N ILE A 42 -17.89 -9.26 -2.61
CA ILE A 42 -16.96 -8.20 -3.03
C ILE A 42 -15.55 -8.69 -2.71
N THR A 43 -14.87 -9.26 -3.70
CA THR A 43 -13.47 -9.65 -3.58
C THR A 43 -12.55 -8.47 -3.85
N PHE A 44 -11.32 -8.55 -3.35
CA PHE A 44 -10.29 -7.54 -3.61
C PHE A 44 -10.15 -7.18 -5.10
N SER A 45 -10.09 -8.19 -5.97
CA SER A 45 -9.98 -8.03 -7.42
C SER A 45 -11.17 -7.30 -8.06
N LYS A 46 -12.40 -7.65 -7.69
CA LYS A 46 -13.63 -6.98 -8.14
C LYS A 46 -13.64 -5.51 -7.71
N TRP A 47 -13.25 -5.24 -6.46
CA TRP A 47 -13.12 -3.86 -5.99
C TRP A 47 -12.02 -3.12 -6.74
N LEU A 48 -10.86 -3.74 -6.96
CA LEU A 48 -9.75 -3.10 -7.66
C LEU A 48 -10.15 -2.69 -9.09
N LEU A 49 -10.85 -3.56 -9.83
CA LEU A 49 -11.36 -3.25 -11.17
C LEU A 49 -12.36 -2.09 -11.18
N PHE A 50 -13.06 -1.85 -10.08
CA PHE A 50 -14.03 -0.76 -9.94
C PHE A 50 -13.38 0.53 -9.38
N GLY A 51 -12.76 0.42 -8.21
CA GLY A 51 -12.21 1.51 -7.42
C GLY A 51 -10.96 2.14 -8.03
N PHE A 52 -10.06 1.35 -8.64
CA PHE A 52 -8.83 1.90 -9.22
C PHE A 52 -9.12 2.83 -10.41
N PRO A 53 -9.91 2.45 -11.44
CA PRO A 53 -10.26 3.38 -12.51
C PRO A 53 -10.99 4.63 -12.03
N LEU A 54 -11.90 4.48 -11.04
CA LEU A 54 -12.64 5.60 -10.46
C LEU A 54 -11.73 6.56 -9.68
N SER A 55 -10.80 6.03 -8.88
CA SER A 55 -9.79 6.81 -8.16
C SER A 55 -8.89 7.58 -9.13
N MET A 56 -8.44 6.93 -10.21
CA MET A 56 -7.65 7.59 -11.26
C MET A 56 -8.41 8.75 -11.91
N LEU A 57 -9.69 8.56 -12.23
CA LEU A 57 -10.56 9.62 -12.75
C LEU A 57 -10.64 10.80 -11.78
N PHE A 58 -10.87 10.54 -10.49
CA PHE A 58 -10.94 11.61 -9.49
C PHE A 58 -9.61 12.33 -9.28
N VAL A 59 -8.47 11.64 -9.33
CA VAL A 59 -7.16 12.30 -9.30
C VAL A 59 -7.00 13.23 -10.51
N MET A 60 -7.41 12.82 -11.71
CA MET A 60 -7.35 13.67 -12.91
C MET A 60 -8.27 14.90 -12.79
N VAL A 61 -9.48 14.72 -12.28
CA VAL A 61 -10.43 15.83 -12.02
C VAL A 61 -9.84 16.79 -10.99
N LEU A 62 -9.32 16.26 -9.87
CA LEU A 62 -8.68 17.05 -8.82
C LEU A 62 -7.49 17.84 -9.38
N TYR A 63 -6.59 17.18 -10.10
CA TYR A 63 -5.44 17.83 -10.72
C TYR A 63 -5.87 18.99 -11.63
N THR A 64 -6.84 18.74 -12.53
CA THR A 64 -7.35 19.76 -13.44
C THR A 64 -7.99 20.92 -12.69
N PHE A 65 -8.77 20.63 -11.65
CA PHE A 65 -9.39 21.64 -10.78
C PHE A 65 -8.34 22.52 -10.07
N PHE A 66 -7.30 21.91 -9.48
CA PHE A 66 -6.23 22.67 -8.83
C PHE A 66 -5.45 23.54 -9.82
N VAL A 67 -5.13 23.00 -11.00
CA VAL A 67 -4.42 23.75 -12.05
C VAL A 67 -5.27 24.91 -12.58
N ALA A 68 -6.56 24.69 -12.86
CA ALA A 68 -7.43 25.71 -13.43
C ALA A 68 -7.77 26.86 -12.45
N PHE A 69 -7.98 26.54 -11.17
CA PHE A 69 -8.52 27.50 -10.21
C PHE A 69 -7.48 28.04 -9.21
N TYR A 70 -6.52 27.21 -8.77
CA TYR A 70 -5.64 27.55 -7.64
C TYR A 70 -4.17 27.78 -8.03
N ILE A 71 -3.72 27.26 -9.17
CA ILE A 71 -2.35 27.43 -9.67
C ILE A 71 -2.39 28.42 -10.84
N LYS A 72 -2.44 29.71 -10.52
CA LYS A 72 -2.34 30.81 -11.50
C LYS A 72 -1.03 31.56 -11.30
N ASP A 73 -0.29 31.78 -12.38
CA ASP A 73 1.01 32.48 -12.40
C ASP A 73 2.03 31.98 -11.34
N ILE A 74 2.73 30.88 -11.62
CA ILE A 74 3.88 30.40 -10.81
C ILE A 74 5.14 31.28 -11.05
N LYS A 75 4.96 32.58 -11.23
CA LYS A 75 6.07 33.51 -11.46
C LYS A 75 6.70 33.83 -10.10
N GLY A 76 7.97 33.49 -9.94
CA GLY A 76 8.75 33.77 -8.72
C GLY A 76 8.88 32.62 -7.73
N LEU A 77 8.33 31.42 -8.03
CA LEU A 77 8.61 30.24 -7.22
C LEU A 77 10.02 29.72 -7.55
N THR A 78 11.00 30.12 -6.75
CA THR A 78 12.35 29.54 -6.79
C THR A 78 12.32 28.24 -6.01
N VAL A 79 12.15 27.12 -6.72
CA VAL A 79 12.32 25.80 -6.12
C VAL A 79 13.82 25.55 -5.97
N PRO A 80 14.35 25.30 -4.76
CA PRO A 80 15.76 25.02 -4.56
C PRO A 80 16.06 23.60 -5.02
N VAL A 81 16.12 23.39 -6.34
CA VAL A 81 16.33 22.08 -6.98
C VAL A 81 17.62 21.42 -6.48
N ASP A 82 18.64 22.22 -6.17
CA ASP A 82 19.91 21.69 -5.64
C ASP A 82 19.74 21.12 -4.24
N GLN A 83 18.95 21.75 -3.36
CA GLN A 83 18.61 21.19 -2.05
C GLN A 83 17.79 19.90 -2.22
N LEU A 84 16.84 19.86 -3.17
CA LEU A 84 16.06 18.65 -3.44
C LEU A 84 16.95 17.50 -3.94
N LYS A 85 17.95 17.77 -4.77
CA LYS A 85 18.92 16.76 -5.23
C LYS A 85 19.79 16.25 -4.09
N VAL A 86 20.20 17.12 -3.17
CA VAL A 86 20.96 16.73 -1.97
C VAL A 86 20.11 15.82 -1.08
N GLU A 87 18.86 16.21 -0.82
CA GLU A 87 17.91 15.44 -0.03
C GLU A 87 17.58 14.08 -0.69
N TYR A 88 17.34 14.06 -1.99
CA TYR A 88 17.12 12.82 -2.75
C TYR A 88 18.34 11.89 -2.69
N LYS A 89 19.56 12.42 -2.83
CA LYS A 89 20.79 11.64 -2.66
C LYS A 89 20.96 11.13 -1.24
N ARG A 90 20.47 11.85 -0.22
CA ARG A 90 20.53 11.44 1.19
C ARG A 90 19.68 10.20 1.49
N LEU A 91 18.62 9.95 0.70
CA LEU A 91 17.82 8.72 0.83
C LEU A 91 18.64 7.44 0.57
N GLY A 92 19.71 7.54 -0.23
CA GLY A 92 20.59 6.42 -0.54
C GLY A 92 19.93 5.35 -1.41
N SER A 93 20.56 4.18 -1.47
CA SER A 93 19.99 2.99 -2.13
C SER A 93 18.98 2.31 -1.22
N LEU A 94 17.97 1.65 -1.82
CA LEU A 94 17.03 0.81 -1.08
C LEU A 94 17.78 -0.16 -0.15
N SER A 95 17.42 -0.11 1.13
CA SER A 95 17.89 -1.06 2.12
C SER A 95 17.36 -2.47 1.81
N PHE A 96 18.00 -3.48 2.40
CA PHE A 96 17.59 -4.86 2.22
C PHE A 96 16.16 -5.09 2.71
N GLU A 97 15.81 -4.48 3.85
CA GLU A 97 14.49 -4.54 4.47
C GLU A 97 13.42 -3.87 3.60
N GLU A 98 13.69 -2.67 3.07
CA GLU A 98 12.77 -1.99 2.15
C GLU A 98 12.54 -2.81 0.89
N SER A 99 13.60 -3.42 0.32
CA SER A 99 13.49 -4.27 -0.85
C SER A 99 12.67 -5.53 -0.58
N ILE A 100 12.80 -6.15 0.61
CA ILE A 100 11.99 -7.30 1.01
C ILE A 100 10.52 -6.89 1.13
N VAL A 101 10.24 -5.84 1.90
CA VAL A 101 8.86 -5.38 2.13
C VAL A 101 8.19 -5.02 0.82
N LEU A 102 8.89 -4.32 -0.07
CA LEU A 102 8.39 -4.01 -1.41
C LEU A 102 8.07 -5.28 -2.21
N THR A 103 8.98 -6.26 -2.21
CA THR A 103 8.80 -7.52 -2.94
C THR A 103 7.61 -8.32 -2.40
N VAL A 104 7.51 -8.45 -1.07
CA VAL A 104 6.42 -9.18 -0.41
C VAL A 104 5.09 -8.48 -0.62
N PHE A 105 5.04 -7.15 -0.52
CA PHE A 105 3.85 -6.36 -0.79
C PHE A 105 3.39 -6.49 -2.26
N ALA A 106 4.32 -6.42 -3.21
CA ALA A 106 4.01 -6.63 -4.62
C ALA A 106 3.49 -8.05 -4.88
N ALA A 107 4.12 -9.08 -4.29
CA ALA A 107 3.66 -10.45 -4.38
C ALA A 107 2.25 -10.62 -3.79
N LEU A 108 1.97 -10.00 -2.63
CA LEU A 108 0.65 -9.99 -2.01
C LEU A 108 -0.41 -9.35 -2.92
N ALA A 109 -0.12 -8.18 -3.50
CA ALA A 109 -1.05 -7.50 -4.40
C ALA A 109 -1.37 -8.34 -5.64
N ILE A 110 -0.38 -9.00 -6.24
CA ILE A 110 -0.57 -9.92 -7.37
C ILE A 110 -1.40 -11.12 -6.93
N MET A 111 -1.07 -11.72 -5.79
CA MET A 111 -1.76 -12.89 -5.26
C MET A 111 -3.23 -12.60 -4.94
N TRP A 112 -3.55 -11.44 -4.36
CA TRP A 112 -4.93 -11.00 -4.15
C TRP A 112 -5.68 -10.77 -5.45
N THR A 113 -5.06 -10.08 -6.40
CA THR A 113 -5.71 -9.72 -7.68
C THR A 113 -6.02 -10.96 -8.50
N THR A 114 -5.16 -11.98 -8.46
CA THR A 114 -5.29 -13.22 -9.22
C THR A 114 -5.98 -14.35 -8.45
N ARG A 115 -6.40 -14.12 -7.19
CA ARG A 115 -7.04 -15.15 -6.35
C ARG A 115 -8.35 -15.64 -6.92
N SER A 116 -9.29 -14.71 -7.12
CA SER A 116 -10.61 -15.00 -7.68
C SER A 116 -10.62 -14.79 -9.19
N ASP A 117 -11.63 -15.35 -9.84
CA ASP A 117 -11.79 -15.22 -11.28
C ASP A 117 -11.90 -13.75 -11.68
N LEU A 118 -11.04 -13.34 -12.62
CA LEU A 118 -11.00 -11.99 -13.11
C LEU A 118 -11.85 -11.89 -14.38
N ALA A 119 -13.03 -11.30 -14.24
CA ALA A 119 -13.92 -11.03 -15.37
C ALA A 119 -13.53 -9.70 -16.04
N LEU A 120 -12.73 -9.78 -17.11
CA LEU A 120 -12.33 -8.63 -17.94
C LEU A 120 -13.29 -8.52 -19.13
N GLY A 121 -14.54 -8.17 -18.85
CA GLY A 121 -15.58 -8.05 -19.88
C GLY A 121 -15.90 -9.40 -20.53
N SER A 122 -15.38 -9.64 -21.74
CA SER A 122 -15.61 -10.88 -22.50
C SER A 122 -14.65 -12.03 -22.17
N VAL A 123 -13.56 -11.76 -21.45
CA VAL A 123 -12.55 -12.77 -21.08
C VAL A 123 -12.58 -12.99 -19.57
N THR A 124 -12.73 -14.25 -19.15
CA THR A 124 -12.59 -14.65 -17.74
C THR A 124 -11.25 -15.33 -17.55
N VAL A 125 -10.37 -14.72 -16.77
CA VAL A 125 -9.11 -15.35 -16.36
C VAL A 125 -9.40 -16.16 -15.09
N PRO A 126 -9.20 -17.49 -15.10
CA PRO A 126 -9.44 -18.32 -13.93
C PRO A 126 -8.46 -17.94 -12.81
N GLY A 127 -8.99 -17.78 -11.60
CA GLY A 127 -8.19 -17.49 -10.43
C GLY A 127 -7.40 -18.71 -9.94
N TRP A 128 -6.25 -18.49 -9.32
CA TRP A 128 -5.42 -19.58 -8.79
C TRP A 128 -6.11 -20.35 -7.64
N SER A 129 -7.14 -19.79 -7.01
CA SER A 129 -7.91 -20.48 -5.96
C SER A 129 -8.58 -21.78 -6.46
N ARG A 130 -8.82 -21.91 -7.78
CA ARG A 130 -9.37 -23.12 -8.41
C ARG A 130 -8.44 -24.34 -8.37
N VAL A 131 -7.15 -24.15 -8.07
CA VAL A 131 -6.20 -25.25 -7.87
C VAL A 131 -6.54 -26.08 -6.63
N PHE A 132 -7.30 -25.52 -5.69
CA PHE A 132 -7.67 -26.18 -4.45
C PHE A 132 -9.07 -26.83 -4.54
N PRO A 133 -9.29 -27.95 -3.83
CA PRO A 133 -10.57 -28.68 -3.85
C PRO A 133 -11.76 -27.83 -3.41
N GLU A 134 -11.55 -26.89 -2.49
CA GLU A 134 -12.58 -26.01 -1.94
C GLU A 134 -12.14 -24.53 -2.01
N PRO A 135 -12.32 -23.87 -3.17
CA PRO A 135 -11.92 -22.47 -3.37
C PRO A 135 -12.61 -21.48 -2.42
N SER A 136 -13.75 -21.87 -1.84
CA SER A 136 -14.58 -21.08 -0.93
C SER A 136 -13.88 -20.73 0.40
N PHE A 137 -12.97 -21.59 0.87
CA PHE A 137 -12.21 -21.34 2.11
C PHE A 137 -11.06 -20.34 1.92
N ILE A 138 -10.59 -20.13 0.69
CA ILE A 138 -9.48 -19.23 0.40
C ILE A 138 -10.04 -17.82 0.22
N LYS A 139 -10.15 -17.07 1.33
CA LYS A 139 -10.61 -15.68 1.33
C LYS A 139 -9.43 -14.70 1.20
N ASP A 140 -9.73 -13.43 0.91
CA ASP A 140 -8.72 -12.37 0.87
C ASP A 140 -7.96 -12.25 2.21
N GLY A 141 -8.65 -12.45 3.34
CA GLY A 141 -8.02 -12.49 4.66
C GLY A 141 -7.04 -13.65 4.86
N THR A 142 -7.33 -14.84 4.31
CA THR A 142 -6.45 -16.02 4.41
C THR A 142 -5.09 -15.75 3.77
N VAL A 143 -5.09 -15.14 2.57
CA VAL A 143 -3.87 -14.75 1.85
C VAL A 143 -3.05 -13.74 2.67
N ALA A 144 -3.73 -12.75 3.26
CA ALA A 144 -3.11 -11.73 4.10
C ALA A 144 -2.40 -12.34 5.32
N MET A 145 -3.07 -13.28 6.00
CA MET A 145 -2.52 -13.96 7.17
C MET A 145 -1.26 -14.78 6.82
N VAL A 146 -1.29 -15.53 5.72
CA VAL A 146 -0.13 -16.31 5.26
C VAL A 146 1.05 -15.41 4.95
N VAL A 147 0.84 -14.33 4.21
CA VAL A 147 1.92 -13.38 3.87
C VAL A 147 2.45 -12.67 5.12
N SER A 148 1.58 -12.30 6.06
CA SER A 148 1.99 -11.71 7.34
C SER A 148 2.88 -12.68 8.13
N LEU A 149 2.48 -13.95 8.24
CA LEU A 149 3.29 -14.99 8.90
C LEU A 149 4.64 -15.19 8.19
N LEU A 150 4.66 -15.17 6.86
CA LEU A 150 5.91 -15.27 6.10
C LEU A 150 6.89 -14.15 6.43
N LEU A 151 6.42 -12.91 6.62
CA LEU A 151 7.27 -11.78 7.01
C LEU A 151 7.97 -12.01 8.36
N PHE A 152 7.33 -12.69 9.32
CA PHE A 152 7.97 -13.01 10.61
C PHE A 152 9.15 -13.96 10.48
N PHE A 153 9.22 -14.76 9.42
CA PHE A 153 10.36 -15.66 9.16
C PHE A 153 11.52 -14.97 8.43
N ILE A 154 11.32 -13.78 7.86
CA ILE A 154 12.38 -13.09 7.13
C ILE A 154 13.21 -12.25 8.12
N PRO A 155 14.51 -12.58 8.31
CA PRO A 155 15.33 -11.86 9.27
C PRO A 155 15.72 -10.48 8.77
N SER A 156 15.67 -9.50 9.68
CA SER A 156 16.29 -8.18 9.51
C SER A 156 17.81 -8.33 9.48
N LYS A 157 18.48 -7.65 8.53
CA LYS A 157 19.95 -7.57 8.48
C LYS A 157 20.49 -6.42 9.31
N HIS A 158 19.67 -5.41 9.59
CA HIS A 158 20.05 -4.35 10.53
C HIS A 158 20.14 -4.91 11.96
N LYS A 159 21.35 -4.88 12.52
CA LYS A 159 21.55 -4.98 13.96
C LYS A 159 20.82 -3.79 14.60
N VAL A 160 19.86 -4.08 15.47
CA VAL A 160 19.17 -3.06 16.26
C VAL A 160 20.22 -2.26 17.03
N LEU A 161 20.39 -0.98 16.66
CA LEU A 161 21.40 -0.06 17.23
C LEU A 161 21.20 0.23 18.73
N VAL A 162 20.10 -0.26 19.33
CA VAL A 162 19.87 -0.20 20.79
C VAL A 162 21.04 -0.82 21.57
N ARG A 163 21.76 -1.78 20.99
CA ARG A 163 22.92 -2.38 21.64
C ARG A 163 24.16 -1.48 21.62
N SER A 164 24.36 -0.63 20.61
CA SER A 164 25.55 0.22 20.55
C SER A 164 25.47 1.42 21.49
N GLU A 165 24.30 2.06 21.63
CA GLU A 165 24.12 3.18 22.57
C GLU A 165 24.22 2.69 24.03
N ALA A 166 23.63 1.54 24.35
CA ALA A 166 23.74 0.94 25.68
C ALA A 166 25.18 0.47 26.00
N GLU A 167 25.90 -0.09 25.03
CA GLU A 167 27.31 -0.47 25.19
C GLU A 167 28.23 0.75 25.33
N GLU A 168 27.95 1.84 24.60
CA GLU A 168 28.67 3.12 24.73
C GLU A 168 28.41 3.81 26.07
N GLU A 169 27.16 3.86 26.55
CA GLU A 169 26.84 4.41 27.88
C GLU A 169 27.48 3.59 29.01
N VAL A 170 27.47 2.25 28.92
CA VAL A 170 28.10 1.38 29.91
C VAL A 170 29.63 1.57 29.91
N GLN A 171 30.26 1.68 28.74
CA GLN A 171 31.69 1.99 28.65
C GLN A 171 32.04 3.39 29.16
N ALA A 172 31.20 4.39 28.90
CA ALA A 172 31.40 5.76 29.40
C ALA A 172 31.31 5.82 30.93
N ARG A 173 30.38 5.06 31.54
CA ARG A 173 30.26 4.92 33.01
C ARG A 173 31.41 4.16 33.65
N MET A 174 31.98 3.17 32.98
CA MET A 174 33.16 2.46 33.49
C MET A 174 34.41 3.36 33.50
N LYS A 175 34.59 4.21 32.48
CA LYS A 175 35.73 5.15 32.38
C LYS A 175 35.66 6.35 33.34
N THR A 176 34.50 6.64 33.91
CA THR A 176 34.31 7.76 34.86
C THR A 176 34.48 7.33 36.33
N ASN A 177 34.56 6.02 36.59
CA ASN A 177 34.73 5.45 37.93
C ASN A 177 36.17 4.94 38.20
N GLU A 178 37.11 5.17 37.28
CA GLU A 178 38.57 5.04 37.49
C GLU A 178 39.20 6.42 37.74
#